data_AF-A0A444VQD5-F1
#
_entry.id   AF-A0A444VQD5-F1
#
_cell.length_a   1.000
_cell.length_b   1.000
_cell.length_c   1.000
_cell.angle_alpha   90.00
_cell.angle_beta   90.00
_cell.angle_gamma   90.00
#
_symmetry.space_group_name_H-M   'P 1'
#
loop_
_entity.id
_entity.type
_entity.pdbx_description
1 polymer ?
#
loop_
_entity_poly.entity_id
_entity_poly.type
_entity_poly.pdbx_seq_one_letter_code
_entity_poly.pdbx_strand_id
1 'polypeptide(L)'
;MKHLRVLLPLALLVTFFSSYAQEEETSENSDMTIKGQFEEMERKSTNYRSGNGVPYEVIRLSSLNEVKSNIFDTINTAYKSIKDLSATITGNEAQIEDLNTKLQDTTNKLNTVTEEKDSISFFGALISKGTYNFILWSIIFALLLFLLFFIYRFRNSNFLTHQAKSALADLEKEYEDHRRRALEREQKISRQLQDELNKQKK
;
A
#
# COMPACT_ATOMS: atom_id res chain seq x y z
N MET A 1 -6.53 54.86 -59.91
CA MET A 1 -7.62 55.74 -59.43
C MET A 1 -8.60 55.10 -58.43
N LYS A 2 -8.63 53.76 -58.22
CA LYS A 2 -9.57 53.12 -57.28
C LYS A 2 -9.10 53.12 -55.81
N HIS A 3 -7.80 52.99 -55.55
CA HIS A 3 -7.25 52.97 -54.19
C HIS A 3 -7.22 54.35 -53.49
N LEU A 4 -7.17 55.44 -54.26
CA LEU A 4 -7.19 56.80 -53.73
C LEU A 4 -8.57 57.21 -53.18
N ARG A 5 -9.65 56.60 -53.69
CA ARG A 5 -11.03 56.85 -53.23
C ARG A 5 -11.34 56.21 -51.86
N VAL A 6 -10.57 55.22 -51.44
CA VAL A 6 -10.76 54.51 -50.16
C VAL A 6 -9.90 55.11 -49.04
N LEU A 7 -8.76 55.73 -49.38
CA LEU A 7 -7.88 56.37 -48.39
C LEU A 7 -8.44 57.67 -47.81
N LEU A 8 -9.24 58.42 -48.59
CA LEU A 8 -9.81 59.70 -48.16
C LEU A 8 -10.89 59.57 -47.06
N PRO A 9 -11.84 58.61 -47.13
CA PRO A 9 -12.78 58.41 -46.01
C PRO A 9 -12.10 57.79 -44.78
N LEU A 10 -11.02 57.03 -44.93
CA LEU A 10 -10.30 56.44 -43.79
C LEU A 10 -9.53 57.51 -42.99
N ALA A 11 -8.93 58.50 -43.67
CA ALA A 11 -8.24 59.61 -43.01
C ALA A 11 -9.21 60.53 -42.22
N LEU A 12 -10.46 60.65 -42.68
CA LEU A 12 -11.49 61.49 -42.03
C LEU A 12 -12.13 60.82 -40.80
N LEU A 13 -12.00 59.48 -40.67
CA LEU A 13 -12.49 58.74 -39.51
C LEU A 13 -11.54 58.85 -38.30
N VAL A 14 -10.25 59.10 -38.52
CA VAL A 14 -9.23 59.17 -37.47
C VAL A 14 -9.31 60.49 -36.69
N THR A 15 -9.84 61.56 -37.27
CA THR A 15 -9.97 62.87 -36.60
C THR A 15 -11.13 62.96 -35.61
N PHE A 16 -12.00 61.94 -35.53
CA PHE A 16 -13.12 61.91 -34.57
C PHE A 16 -12.76 61.27 -33.21
N PHE A 17 -11.54 60.77 -33.01
CA PHE A 17 -11.13 60.13 -31.75
C PHE A 17 -10.51 61.07 -30.71
N SER A 18 -10.42 62.37 -31.00
CA SER A 18 -9.80 63.34 -30.08
C SER A 18 -10.81 64.37 -29.60
N SER A 19 -11.63 64.02 -28.60
CA SER A 19 -12.11 64.94 -27.54
C SER A 19 -13.18 64.28 -26.66
N TYR A 20 -12.76 63.75 -25.52
CA TYR A 20 -13.51 63.82 -24.26
C TYR A 20 -12.47 63.91 -23.14
N ALA A 21 -12.09 65.13 -22.79
CA ALA A 21 -11.43 65.42 -21.52
C ALA A 21 -12.47 66.12 -20.65
N GLN A 22 -13.19 65.34 -19.83
CA GLN A 22 -13.90 65.90 -18.70
C GLN A 22 -12.85 66.15 -17.60
N GLU A 23 -12.86 67.37 -17.08
CA GLU A 23 -12.07 67.79 -15.94
C GLU A 23 -12.66 67.06 -14.71
N GLU A 24 -11.99 66.00 -14.26
CA GLU A 24 -12.27 65.39 -12.96
C GLU A 24 -11.91 66.43 -11.89
N GLU A 25 -12.94 67.01 -11.26
CA GLU A 25 -12.78 67.60 -9.93
C GLU A 25 -12.06 66.56 -9.09
N THR A 26 -10.82 66.87 -8.71
CA THR A 26 -9.99 66.06 -7.85
C THR A 26 -10.70 65.95 -6.51
N SER A 27 -11.54 64.93 -6.38
CA SER A 27 -12.06 64.52 -5.09
C SER A 27 -10.85 64.18 -4.26
N GLU A 28 -10.59 64.97 -3.21
CA GLU A 28 -9.61 64.63 -2.19
C GLU A 28 -9.80 63.14 -1.87
N ASN A 29 -8.72 62.36 -2.03
CA ASN A 29 -8.68 60.93 -1.79
C ASN A 29 -8.91 60.71 -0.29
N SER A 30 -10.17 60.84 0.12
CA SER A 30 -10.61 60.73 1.49
C SER A 30 -10.56 59.26 1.86
N ASP A 31 -9.83 58.97 2.92
CA ASP A 31 -9.72 57.62 3.44
C ASP A 31 -11.14 57.14 3.83
N MET A 32 -11.68 56.23 3.03
CA MET A 32 -13.03 55.67 3.18
C MET A 32 -13.13 54.68 4.35
N THR A 33 -12.02 54.36 5.03
CA THR A 33 -12.05 53.52 6.23
C THR A 33 -12.79 54.24 7.37
N ILE A 34 -13.29 53.48 8.34
CA ILE A 34 -13.91 54.06 9.55
C ILE A 34 -12.99 55.07 10.24
N LYS A 35 -11.67 54.79 10.26
CA LYS A 35 -10.66 55.70 10.79
C LYS A 35 -10.61 57.00 9.98
N GLY A 36 -10.53 56.90 8.66
CA GLY A 36 -10.53 58.06 7.78
C GLY A 36 -11.81 58.89 7.85
N GLN A 37 -12.97 58.24 7.93
CA GLN A 37 -14.26 58.92 8.12
C GLN A 37 -14.34 59.65 9.47
N PHE A 38 -13.75 59.08 10.51
CA PHE A 38 -13.68 59.69 11.84
C PHE A 38 -12.72 60.90 11.86
N GLU A 39 -11.53 60.75 11.30
CA GLU A 39 -10.53 61.83 11.16
C GLU A 39 -11.07 62.99 10.29
N GLU A 40 -11.85 62.67 9.25
CA GLU A 40 -12.49 63.66 8.40
C GLU A 40 -13.64 64.40 9.11
N MET A 41 -14.39 63.70 9.96
CA MET A 41 -15.42 64.30 10.81
C MET A 41 -14.80 65.26 11.84
N GLU A 42 -13.65 64.89 12.43
CA GLU A 42 -12.87 65.77 13.30
C GLU A 42 -12.31 66.98 12.53
N ARG A 43 -11.75 66.79 11.33
CA ARG A 43 -11.24 67.90 10.49
C ARG A 43 -12.33 68.92 10.12
N LYS A 44 -13.55 68.46 9.86
CA LYS A 44 -14.71 69.30 9.51
C LYS A 44 -15.43 69.90 10.73
N SER A 45 -15.02 69.54 11.94
CA SER A 45 -15.63 70.08 13.17
C SER A 45 -15.26 71.55 13.39
N THR A 46 -16.13 72.28 14.09
CA THR A 46 -15.97 73.71 14.33
C THR A 46 -15.66 73.98 15.79
N ASN A 47 -14.58 74.72 16.06
CA ASN A 47 -14.19 75.06 17.41
C ASN A 47 -15.20 76.02 18.09
N TYR A 48 -15.62 75.65 19.29
CA TYR A 48 -16.50 76.42 20.18
C TYR A 48 -15.85 76.56 21.55
N ARG A 49 -15.80 77.77 22.11
CA ARG A 49 -15.32 77.99 23.48
C ARG A 49 -16.49 78.30 24.39
N SER A 50 -16.67 77.50 25.43
CA SER A 50 -17.65 77.82 26.48
C SER A 50 -17.13 78.94 27.38
N GLY A 51 -18.03 79.64 28.08
CA GLY A 51 -17.71 80.74 29.00
C GLY A 51 -16.72 80.36 30.13
N ASN A 52 -16.49 79.06 30.33
CA ASN A 52 -15.55 78.50 31.32
C ASN A 52 -14.11 78.33 30.75
N GLY A 53 -13.84 78.78 29.52
CA GLY A 53 -12.50 78.73 28.89
C GLY A 53 -12.13 77.39 28.23
N VAL A 54 -12.98 76.37 28.34
CA VAL A 54 -12.76 75.04 27.77
C VAL A 54 -13.08 75.04 26.26
N PRO A 55 -12.19 74.51 25.40
CA PRO A 55 -12.47 74.32 23.97
C PRO A 55 -13.33 73.07 23.75
N TYR A 56 -14.28 73.16 22.83
CA TYR A 56 -15.16 72.09 22.36
C TYR A 56 -15.12 72.06 20.84
N GLU A 57 -15.21 70.87 20.25
CA GLU A 57 -15.43 70.71 18.81
C GLU A 57 -16.91 70.45 18.55
N VAL A 58 -17.49 71.25 17.66
CA VAL A 58 -18.89 71.13 17.23
C VAL A 58 -18.93 70.30 15.96
N ILE A 59 -19.49 69.10 16.10
CA ILE A 59 -19.67 68.15 15.00
C ILE A 59 -21.11 68.23 14.53
N ARG A 60 -21.32 68.13 13.20
CA ARG A 60 -22.67 68.02 12.64
C ARG A 60 -23.30 66.69 13.05
N LEU A 61 -24.52 66.75 13.55
CA LEU A 61 -25.27 65.56 13.99
C LEU A 61 -25.44 64.53 12.86
N SER A 62 -25.60 64.99 11.62
CA SER A 62 -25.69 64.13 10.42
C SER A 62 -24.42 63.31 10.20
N SER A 63 -23.24 63.95 10.26
CA SER A 63 -21.94 63.30 10.08
C SER A 63 -21.64 62.30 11.20
N LEU A 64 -21.99 62.63 12.44
CA LEU A 64 -21.87 61.70 13.57
C LEU A 64 -22.76 60.47 13.38
N ASN A 65 -24.01 60.66 12.94
CA ASN A 65 -24.93 59.56 12.69
C ASN A 65 -24.50 58.67 11.52
N GLU A 66 -23.90 59.25 10.48
CA GLU A 66 -23.35 58.54 9.32
C GLU A 66 -22.18 57.64 9.72
N VAL A 67 -21.17 58.19 10.40
CA VAL A 67 -20.02 57.43 10.91
C VAL A 67 -20.49 56.32 11.86
N LYS A 68 -21.43 56.64 12.76
CA LYS A 68 -22.04 55.65 13.66
C LYS A 68 -22.70 54.52 12.89
N SER A 69 -23.49 54.82 11.86
CA SER A 69 -24.14 53.80 11.02
C SER A 69 -23.10 52.91 10.33
N ASN A 70 -22.05 53.50 9.75
CA ASN A 70 -20.99 52.77 9.05
C ASN A 70 -20.18 51.86 9.99
N ILE A 71 -19.95 52.29 11.24
CA ILE A 71 -19.35 51.45 12.28
C ILE A 71 -20.22 50.23 12.55
N PHE A 72 -21.53 50.42 12.80
CA PHE A 72 -22.44 49.31 13.06
C PHE A 72 -22.56 48.36 11.86
N ASP A 73 -22.59 48.88 10.64
CA ASP A 73 -22.62 48.07 9.42
C ASP A 73 -21.35 47.21 9.28
N THR A 74 -20.18 47.81 9.52
CA THR A 74 -18.89 47.11 9.50
C THR A 74 -18.83 46.01 10.56
N ILE A 75 -19.27 46.29 11.80
CA ILE A 75 -19.33 45.30 12.88
C ILE A 75 -20.30 44.17 12.54
N ASN A 76 -21.48 44.49 12.03
CA ASN A 76 -22.47 43.49 11.64
C ASN A 76 -21.96 42.61 10.49
N THR A 77 -21.26 43.20 9.52
CA THR A 77 -20.63 42.47 8.42
C THR A 77 -19.52 41.56 8.93
N ALA A 78 -18.65 42.04 9.81
CA ALA A 78 -17.62 41.22 10.45
C ALA A 78 -18.23 40.05 11.24
N TYR A 79 -19.31 40.29 11.99
CA TYR A 79 -20.00 39.24 12.74
C TYR A 79 -20.63 38.18 11.82
N LYS A 80 -21.25 38.60 10.70
CA LYS A 80 -21.76 37.68 9.68
C LYS A 80 -20.63 36.82 9.09
N SER A 81 -19.52 37.44 8.68
CA SER A 81 -18.35 36.71 8.16
C SER A 81 -17.80 35.72 9.18
N ILE A 82 -17.67 36.10 10.45
CA ILE A 82 -17.20 35.20 11.52
C ILE A 82 -18.17 34.00 11.66
N LYS A 83 -19.48 34.25 11.61
CA LYS A 83 -20.49 33.20 11.68
C LYS A 83 -20.40 32.24 10.48
N ASP A 84 -20.23 32.76 9.27
CA ASP A 84 -20.13 31.96 8.05
C ASP A 84 -18.83 31.16 8.01
N LEU A 85 -17.71 31.75 8.45
CA LEU A 85 -16.44 31.04 8.62
C LEU A 85 -16.56 29.93 9.67
N SER A 86 -17.19 30.21 10.82
CA SER A 86 -17.41 29.20 11.85
C SER A 86 -18.27 28.04 11.34
N ALA A 87 -19.34 28.33 10.58
CA ALA A 87 -20.17 27.28 9.97
C ALA A 87 -19.38 26.45 8.94
N THR A 88 -18.50 27.09 8.16
CA THR A 88 -17.61 26.41 7.22
C THR A 88 -16.59 25.52 7.94
N ILE A 89 -16.02 25.99 9.05
CA ILE A 89 -15.08 25.21 9.87
C ILE A 89 -15.78 23.96 10.42
N THR A 90 -16.96 24.10 11.02
CA THR A 90 -17.73 22.96 11.52
C THR A 90 -18.09 21.97 10.40
N GLY A 91 -18.44 22.47 9.20
CA GLY A 91 -18.68 21.64 8.02
C GLY A 91 -17.45 20.86 7.57
N ASN A 92 -16.28 21.51 7.56
CA ASN A 92 -15.01 20.88 7.21
C ASN A 92 -14.56 19.85 8.27
N GLU A 93 -14.73 20.15 9.55
CA GLU A 93 -14.44 19.21 10.65
C GLU A 93 -15.28 17.93 10.51
N ALA A 94 -16.59 18.06 10.23
CA ALA A 94 -17.47 16.92 9.99
C ALA A 94 -17.04 16.10 8.76
N GLN A 95 -16.61 16.76 7.68
CA GLN A 95 -16.06 16.06 6.50
C GLN A 95 -14.74 15.35 6.82
N ILE A 96 -13.85 15.96 7.61
CA ILE A 96 -12.59 15.34 8.04
C ILE A 96 -12.86 14.10 8.89
N GLU A 97 -13.85 14.15 9.79
CA GLU A 97 -14.27 13.00 10.58
C GLU A 97 -14.84 11.87 9.70
N ASP A 98 -15.74 12.20 8.76
CA ASP A 98 -16.27 11.23 7.79
C ASP A 98 -15.17 10.64 6.89
N LEU A 99 -14.21 11.45 6.44
CA LEU A 99 -13.08 10.95 5.66
C LEU A 99 -12.18 10.03 6.48
N ASN A 100 -11.88 10.40 7.74
CA ASN A 100 -11.06 9.58 8.62
C ASN A 100 -11.72 8.24 8.95
N THR A 101 -13.03 8.25 9.23
CA THR A 101 -13.78 7.01 9.46
C THR A 101 -13.79 6.11 8.23
N LYS A 102 -14.03 6.68 7.03
CA LYS A 102 -13.92 5.93 5.76
C LYS A 102 -12.51 5.39 5.50
N LEU A 103 -11.47 6.16 5.85
CA LEU A 103 -10.08 5.72 5.74
C LEU A 103 -9.81 4.53 6.65
N GLN A 104 -10.21 4.63 7.92
CA GLN A 104 -10.09 3.56 8.90
C GLN A 104 -10.82 2.29 8.45
N ASP A 105 -12.06 2.42 7.98
CA ASP A 105 -12.84 1.30 7.46
C ASP A 105 -12.19 0.66 6.24
N THR A 106 -11.63 1.48 5.33
CA THR A 106 -10.94 0.99 4.13
C THR A 106 -9.64 0.28 4.50
N THR A 107 -8.86 0.82 5.43
CA THR A 107 -7.65 0.18 5.95
C THR A 107 -7.97 -1.15 6.63
N ASN A 108 -9.03 -1.20 7.44
CA ASN A 108 -9.49 -2.44 8.08
C ASN A 108 -9.94 -3.48 7.06
N LYS A 109 -10.69 -3.06 6.03
CA LYS A 109 -11.08 -3.94 4.91
C LYS A 109 -9.86 -4.44 4.13
N LEU A 110 -8.88 -3.59 3.86
CA LEU A 110 -7.63 -3.99 3.18
C LEU A 110 -6.83 -4.98 4.00
N ASN A 111 -6.71 -4.78 5.31
CA ASN A 111 -6.05 -5.74 6.20
C ASN A 111 -6.77 -7.08 6.19
N THR A 112 -8.10 -7.07 6.34
CA THR A 112 -8.93 -8.29 6.30
C THR A 112 -8.80 -9.02 4.95
N VAL A 113 -8.90 -8.28 3.83
CA VAL A 113 -8.77 -8.86 2.48
C VAL A 113 -7.35 -9.37 2.25
N THR A 114 -6.32 -8.73 2.81
CA THR A 114 -4.93 -9.20 2.72
C THR A 114 -4.75 -10.51 3.49
N GLU A 115 -5.30 -10.60 4.71
CA GLU A 115 -5.30 -11.82 5.51
C GLU A 115 -6.09 -12.97 4.83
N GLU A 116 -7.24 -12.67 4.24
CA GLU A 116 -8.03 -13.63 3.45
C GLU A 116 -7.32 -14.05 2.15
N LYS A 117 -6.69 -13.11 1.43
CA LYS A 117 -5.95 -13.41 0.19
C LYS A 117 -4.70 -14.23 0.45
N ASP A 118 -4.01 -13.99 1.55
CA ASP A 118 -2.80 -14.71 1.92
C ASP A 118 -3.06 -15.98 2.70
N SER A 119 -4.32 -16.34 2.91
CA SER A 119 -4.71 -17.63 3.46
C SER A 119 -5.33 -18.54 2.39
N ILE A 120 -5.14 -19.84 2.58
CA ILE A 120 -5.74 -20.91 1.80
C ILE A 120 -6.45 -21.83 2.79
N SER A 121 -7.65 -22.30 2.44
CA SER A 121 -8.33 -23.32 3.23
C SER A 121 -7.60 -24.65 3.10
N PHE A 122 -7.06 -25.16 4.20
CA PHE A 122 -6.38 -26.45 4.29
C PHE A 122 -7.02 -27.23 5.43
N PHE A 123 -7.66 -28.36 5.12
CA PHE A 123 -8.45 -29.18 6.06
C PHE A 123 -9.50 -28.40 6.87
N GLY A 124 -10.14 -27.40 6.27
CA GLY A 124 -11.20 -26.61 6.91
C GLY A 124 -10.70 -25.46 7.80
N ALA A 125 -9.38 -25.29 7.95
CA ALA A 125 -8.77 -24.13 8.59
C ALA A 125 -8.12 -23.20 7.55
N LEU A 126 -8.19 -21.88 7.77
CA LEU A 126 -7.42 -20.91 6.98
C LEU A 126 -5.95 -20.94 7.44
N ILE A 127 -5.04 -21.30 6.54
CA ILE A 127 -3.60 -21.31 6.78
C ILE A 127 -2.93 -20.33 5.82
N SER A 128 -1.93 -19.57 6.29
CA SER A 128 -1.18 -18.67 5.41
C SER A 128 -0.50 -19.43 4.25
N LYS A 129 -0.37 -18.80 3.08
CA LYS A 129 0.31 -19.36 1.90
C LYS A 129 1.74 -19.78 2.19
N GLY A 130 2.45 -19.01 3.02
CA GLY A 130 3.81 -19.33 3.45
C GLY A 130 3.85 -20.63 4.26
N THR A 131 2.97 -20.76 5.25
CA THR A 131 2.86 -21.97 6.07
C THR A 131 2.42 -23.17 5.24
N TYR A 132 1.47 -23.01 4.32
CA TYR A 132 1.04 -24.07 3.40
C TYR A 132 2.21 -24.58 2.55
N ASN A 133 2.96 -23.69 1.91
CA ASN A 133 4.12 -24.08 1.10
C ASN A 133 5.18 -24.77 1.95
N PHE A 134 5.44 -24.27 3.17
CA PHE A 134 6.38 -24.91 4.09
C PHE A 134 5.96 -26.33 4.48
N ILE A 135 4.69 -26.54 4.84
CA ILE A 135 4.16 -27.87 5.18
C ILE A 135 4.25 -28.81 3.97
N LEU A 136 3.86 -28.34 2.78
CA LEU A 136 3.94 -29.14 1.56
C LEU A 136 5.36 -29.59 1.25
N TRP A 137 6.31 -28.65 1.24
CA TRP A 137 7.71 -28.97 0.97
C TRP A 137 8.33 -29.83 2.07
N SER A 138 7.92 -29.64 3.32
CA SER A 138 8.33 -30.51 4.44
C SER A 138 7.87 -31.95 4.23
N ILE A 139 6.61 -32.17 3.84
CA ILE A 139 6.07 -33.50 3.53
C ILE A 139 6.79 -34.13 2.33
N ILE A 140 7.00 -33.37 1.26
CA ILE A 140 7.73 -33.83 0.08
C ILE A 140 9.15 -34.26 0.47
N PHE A 141 9.86 -33.44 1.25
CA PHE A 141 11.22 -33.74 1.66
C PHE A 141 11.30 -34.94 2.61
N ALA A 142 10.35 -35.06 3.54
CA ALA A 142 10.25 -36.21 4.44
C ALA A 142 10.01 -37.52 3.67
N LEU A 143 9.10 -37.52 2.71
CA LEU A 143 8.84 -38.66 1.83
C LEU A 143 10.07 -39.02 0.98
N LEU A 144 10.78 -38.02 0.45
CA LEU A 144 11.99 -38.21 -0.33
C LEU A 144 13.11 -38.85 0.52
N LEU A 145 13.32 -38.34 1.75
CA LEU A 145 14.25 -38.95 2.70
C LEU A 145 13.88 -40.38 3.05
N PHE A 146 12.59 -40.65 3.29
CA PHE A 146 12.12 -41.99 3.60
C PHE A 146 12.32 -42.95 2.43
N LEU A 147 12.09 -42.49 1.19
CA LEU A 147 12.35 -43.25 -0.02
C LEU A 147 13.84 -43.57 -0.18
N LEU A 148 14.72 -42.58 -0.01
CA LEU A 148 16.17 -42.77 -0.06
C LEU A 148 16.63 -43.76 1.01
N PHE A 149 16.13 -43.62 2.24
CA PHE A 149 16.40 -44.55 3.33
C PHE A 149 15.96 -45.98 2.98
N PHE A 150 14.76 -46.14 2.41
CA PHE A 150 14.24 -47.43 1.98
C PHE A 150 15.11 -48.06 0.89
N ILE A 151 15.49 -47.29 -0.14
CA ILE A 151 16.38 -47.75 -1.22
C ILE A 151 17.73 -48.19 -0.66
N TYR A 152 18.32 -47.41 0.25
CA TYR A 152 19.58 -47.74 0.91
C TYR A 152 19.47 -49.07 1.67
N ARG A 153 18.43 -49.23 2.49
CA ARG A 153 18.21 -50.45 3.27
C ARG A 153 17.94 -51.66 2.38
N PHE A 154 17.15 -51.48 1.33
CA PHE A 154 16.82 -52.53 0.36
C PHE A 154 18.05 -53.01 -0.40
N ARG A 155 18.91 -52.11 -0.89
CA ARG A 155 20.16 -52.48 -1.57
C ARG A 155 21.09 -53.29 -0.68
N ASN A 156 21.26 -52.89 0.58
CA ASN A 156 22.12 -53.60 1.52
C ASN A 156 21.57 -55.02 1.82
N SER A 157 20.25 -55.13 2.02
CA SER A 157 19.60 -56.43 2.25
C SER A 157 19.68 -57.34 1.03
N ASN A 158 19.51 -56.78 -0.18
CA ASN A 158 19.57 -57.55 -1.40
C ASN A 158 20.98 -58.08 -1.67
N PHE A 159 22.02 -57.28 -1.41
CA PHE A 159 23.42 -57.72 -1.54
C PHE A 159 23.73 -58.91 -0.62
N LEU A 160 23.35 -58.83 0.66
CA LEU A 160 23.53 -59.94 1.62
C LEU A 160 22.79 -61.20 1.17
N THR A 161 21.57 -61.05 0.65
CA THR A 161 20.77 -62.17 0.15
C THR A 161 21.42 -62.83 -1.07
N HIS A 162 21.97 -62.06 -2.01
CA HIS A 162 22.71 -62.61 -3.13
C HIS A 162 23.98 -63.34 -2.69
N GLN A 163 24.71 -62.78 -1.72
CA GLN A 163 25.89 -63.44 -1.17
C GLN A 163 25.55 -64.77 -0.50
N ALA A 164 24.49 -64.79 0.32
CA ALA A 164 24.02 -66.01 0.98
C ALA A 164 23.58 -67.08 -0.03
N LYS A 165 22.87 -66.69 -1.10
CA LYS A 165 22.48 -67.61 -2.19
C LYS A 165 23.70 -68.17 -2.93
N SER A 166 24.71 -67.34 -3.20
CA SER A 166 25.96 -67.79 -3.84
C SER A 166 26.70 -68.78 -2.94
N ALA A 167 26.88 -68.45 -1.67
CA ALA A 167 27.56 -69.32 -0.71
C ALA A 167 26.84 -70.67 -0.53
N LEU A 168 25.50 -70.66 -0.55
CA LEU A 168 24.71 -71.89 -0.53
C LEU A 168 24.96 -72.74 -1.78
N ALA A 169 24.94 -72.13 -2.97
CA ALA A 169 25.21 -72.85 -4.22
C ALA A 169 26.63 -73.44 -4.26
N ASP A 170 27.64 -72.71 -3.76
CA ASP A 170 29.01 -73.19 -3.67
C ASP A 170 29.12 -74.38 -2.68
N LEU A 171 28.46 -74.28 -1.52
CA LEU A 171 28.43 -75.35 -0.52
C LEU A 171 27.72 -76.60 -1.04
N GLU A 172 26.60 -76.44 -1.74
CA GLU A 172 25.85 -77.55 -2.32
C GLU A 172 26.69 -78.29 -3.38
N LYS A 173 27.41 -77.54 -4.22
CA LYS A 173 28.35 -78.11 -5.19
C LYS A 173 29.50 -78.86 -4.51
N GLU A 174 30.11 -78.28 -3.48
CA GLU A 174 31.18 -78.95 -2.72
C GLU A 174 30.66 -80.22 -2.02
N TYR A 175 29.45 -80.19 -1.49
CA TYR A 175 28.80 -81.33 -0.88
C TYR A 175 28.53 -82.46 -1.88
N GLU A 176 28.02 -82.13 -3.08
CA GLU A 176 27.84 -83.10 -4.17
C GLU A 176 29.17 -83.72 -4.61
N ASP A 177 30.21 -82.91 -4.78
CA ASP A 177 31.55 -83.38 -5.14
C ASP A 177 32.17 -84.25 -4.03
N HIS A 178 31.96 -83.90 -2.76
CA HIS A 178 32.38 -84.73 -1.64
C HIS A 178 31.62 -86.05 -1.60
N ARG A 179 30.30 -86.03 -1.78
CA ARG A 179 29.44 -87.22 -1.84
C ARG A 179 29.86 -88.14 -2.99
N ARG A 180 30.13 -87.59 -4.18
CA ARG A 180 30.62 -88.34 -5.33
C ARG A 180 31.96 -89.01 -5.03
N ARG A 181 32.93 -88.27 -4.48
CA ARG A 181 34.24 -88.82 -4.09
C ARG A 181 34.13 -89.88 -2.99
N ALA A 182 33.20 -89.74 -2.05
CA ALA A 182 32.94 -90.75 -1.03
C ALA A 182 32.40 -92.05 -1.66
N LEU A 183 31.41 -91.96 -2.56
CA LEU A 183 30.87 -93.11 -3.28
C LEU A 183 31.93 -93.79 -4.16
N GLU A 184 32.74 -93.03 -4.89
CA GLU A 184 33.83 -93.58 -5.70
C GLU A 184 34.87 -94.33 -4.84
N ARG A 185 35.17 -93.82 -3.63
CA ARG A 185 36.03 -94.51 -2.66
C ARG A 185 35.40 -95.80 -2.16
N GLU A 186 34.14 -95.78 -1.74
CA GLU A 186 33.43 -96.98 -1.28
C GLU A 186 33.34 -98.04 -2.38
N GLN A 187 33.01 -97.64 -3.60
CA GLN A 187 32.98 -98.55 -4.76
C GLN A 187 34.36 -99.15 -5.04
N LYS A 188 35.44 -98.37 -4.94
CA LYS A 188 36.81 -98.85 -5.14
C LYS A 188 37.22 -99.83 -4.03
N ILE A 189 36.92 -99.52 -2.77
CA ILE A 189 37.20 -100.40 -1.62
C ILE A 189 36.41 -101.71 -1.76
N SER A 190 35.13 -101.65 -2.13
CA SER A 190 34.30 -102.84 -2.35
C SER A 190 34.86 -103.74 -3.46
N ARG A 191 35.30 -103.14 -4.58
CA ARG A 191 35.99 -103.88 -5.66
C ARG A 191 37.28 -104.54 -5.17
N GLN A 192 38.13 -103.79 -4.45
CA GLN A 192 39.37 -104.33 -3.89
C GLN A 192 39.12 -105.48 -2.90
N LEU A 193 38.12 -105.34 -2.02
CA LEU A 193 37.73 -106.38 -1.07
C LEU A 193 37.27 -107.65 -1.81
N GLN A 194 36.49 -107.49 -2.87
CA GLN A 194 36.00 -108.61 -3.66
C GLN A 194 37.14 -109.31 -4.43
N ASP A 195 38.11 -108.54 -4.95
CA ASP A 195 39.32 -109.07 -5.57
C ASP A 195 40.17 -109.86 -4.56
N GLU A 196 40.36 -109.36 -3.34
CA GLU A 196 41.07 -110.07 -2.26
C GLU A 196 40.35 -111.37 -1.83
N LEU A 197 39.03 -111.35 -1.69
CA LEU A 197 38.23 -112.55 -1.38
C LEU A 197 38.32 -113.60 -2.49
N ASN A 198 38.28 -113.18 -3.76
CA ASN A 198 38.41 -114.08 -4.90
C ASN A 198 39.82 -114.70 -4.98
N LYS A 199 40.85 -113.96 -4.57
CA LYS A 199 42.24 -114.43 -4.53
C LYS A 199 42.47 -115.48 -3.44
N GLN A 200 41.78 -115.40 -2.30
CA GLN A 200 41.85 -116.39 -1.21
C GLN A 200 41.06 -117.69 -1.48
N LYS A 201 40.15 -117.70 -2.47
CA LYS A 201 39.36 -118.88 -2.86
C LYS A 201 40.04 -119.79 -3.91
N LYS A 202 41.24 -119.43 -4.36
CA LYS A 202 42.10 -120.23 -5.26
C LYS A 202 43.19 -120.92 -4.45
#